data_AF-A0A5M4APY7-F1
#
_entry.id   AF-A0A5M4APY7-F1
#
_cell.length_a   1.000
_cell.length_b   1.000
_cell.length_c   1.000
_cell.angle_alpha   90.00
_cell.angle_beta   90.00
_cell.angle_gamma   90.00
#
_symmetry.space_group_name_H-M   'P 1'
#
loop_
_entity.id
_entity.type
_entity.pdbx_description
1 polymer ?
#
loop_
_entity_poly.entity_id
_entity_poly.type
_entity_poly.pdbx_seq_one_letter_code
_entity_poly.pdbx_strand_id
1 'polypeptide(L)'
;MNQGKYVFSQITEFIPQRYFERIMVKYKDRTGQWSLTSWNQMLVLMFGQLDGCNSLRELTDITTAHARKSFHLGFGRTPINRTQLSKVNQIRGYQIFEEFAYHMVELAQKKRLDKEFELSGKYYAFDSTTIDLCMSLFTYSGESEQCNPGKVNSF
;
A
#
# COMPACT_ATOMS: atom_id res chain seq x y z
N MET A 1 -2.18 -25.33 7.08
CA MET A 1 -0.81 -25.01 6.61
C MET A 1 -0.31 -23.78 7.37
N ASN A 2 0.62 -23.96 8.30
CA ASN A 2 1.44 -22.88 8.87
C ASN A 2 2.86 -23.45 9.00
N GLN A 3 3.73 -23.18 8.03
CA GLN A 3 5.14 -23.62 8.03
C GLN A 3 6.00 -22.73 8.96
N GLY A 4 5.52 -22.40 10.16
CA GLY A 4 6.23 -21.55 11.12
C GLY A 4 6.46 -20.09 10.70
N LYS A 5 6.04 -19.67 9.51
CA LYS A 5 6.12 -18.28 9.00
C LYS A 5 4.73 -17.69 8.79
N TYR A 6 4.58 -16.39 9.04
CA TYR A 6 3.34 -15.66 8.78
C TYR A 6 3.02 -15.63 7.28
N VAL A 7 1.73 -15.63 6.94
CA VAL A 7 1.25 -15.59 5.53
C VAL A 7 1.80 -14.36 4.80
N PHE A 8 1.77 -13.19 5.45
CA PHE A 8 2.34 -11.97 4.88
C PHE A 8 3.82 -12.14 4.52
N SER A 9 4.63 -12.72 5.42
CA SER A 9 6.06 -12.98 5.15
C SER A 9 6.24 -13.89 3.94
N GLN A 10 5.41 -14.93 3.79
CA GLN A 10 5.44 -15.83 2.62
C GLN A 10 5.09 -15.09 1.32
N ILE A 11 4.13 -14.17 1.34
CA ILE A 11 3.79 -13.34 0.18
C ILE A 11 4.98 -12.45 -0.19
N THR A 12 5.61 -11.81 0.80
CA THR A 12 6.73 -10.90 0.56
C THR A 12 7.99 -11.60 0.06
N GLU A 13 8.14 -12.91 0.27
CA GLU A 13 9.24 -13.71 -0.30
C GLU A 13 9.23 -13.75 -1.84
N PHE A 14 8.07 -13.53 -2.47
CA PHE A 14 7.97 -13.43 -3.93
C PHE A 14 8.41 -12.08 -4.49
N ILE A 15 8.65 -11.08 -3.61
CA ILE A 15 9.03 -9.73 -4.00
C ILE A 15 10.56 -9.65 -4.10
N PRO A 16 11.14 -9.26 -5.26
CA PRO A 16 12.57 -9.30 -5.51
C PRO A 16 13.32 -8.17 -4.78
N GLN A 17 13.61 -8.37 -3.49
CA GLN A 17 14.31 -7.40 -2.65
C GLN A 17 15.64 -6.90 -3.24
N ARG A 18 16.45 -7.81 -3.79
CA ARG A 18 17.73 -7.44 -4.41
C ARG A 18 17.58 -6.47 -5.58
N TYR A 19 16.47 -6.57 -6.32
CA TYR A 19 16.20 -5.64 -7.42
C TYR A 19 15.82 -4.26 -6.85
N PHE A 20 14.97 -4.22 -5.82
CA PHE A 20 14.63 -3.00 -5.12
C PHE A 20 15.86 -2.27 -4.56
N GLU A 21 16.78 -3.01 -3.93
CA GLU A 21 18.04 -2.44 -3.42
C GLU A 21 18.91 -1.84 -4.53
N ARG A 22 18.92 -2.44 -5.73
CA ARG A 22 19.62 -1.87 -6.90
C ARG A 22 18.97 -0.58 -7.38
N ILE A 23 17.65 -0.50 -7.40
CA ILE A 23 16.94 0.76 -7.68
C ILE A 23 17.35 1.80 -6.65
N MET A 24 17.29 1.47 -5.36
CA MET A 24 17.68 2.37 -4.28
C MET A 24 19.10 2.93 -4.45
N VAL A 25 20.08 2.15 -4.92
CA VAL A 25 21.44 2.65 -5.16
C VAL A 25 21.49 3.75 -6.24
N LYS A 26 20.59 3.72 -7.23
CA LYS A 26 20.49 4.77 -8.26
C LYS A 26 19.99 6.10 -7.70
N TYR A 27 19.10 6.05 -6.70
CA TYR A 27 18.52 7.23 -6.09
C TYR A 27 19.28 7.60 -4.81
N LYS A 28 19.78 8.83 -4.71
CA LYS A 28 20.40 9.32 -3.46
C LYS A 28 19.33 9.57 -2.39
N ASP A 29 18.87 8.50 -1.74
CA ASP A 29 17.90 8.59 -0.65
C ASP A 29 18.55 9.18 0.61
N ARG A 30 18.09 10.38 0.99
CA ARG A 30 18.55 11.11 2.18
C ARG A 30 18.15 10.42 3.49
N THR A 31 17.21 9.48 3.43
CA THR A 31 16.68 8.75 4.59
C THR A 31 17.31 7.37 4.77
N GLY A 32 18.35 7.03 4.02
CA GLY A 32 19.00 5.71 4.06
C GLY A 32 19.58 5.31 5.42
N GLN A 33 19.85 6.26 6.31
CA GLN A 33 20.34 6.01 7.67
C GLN A 33 19.21 5.88 8.72
N TRP A 34 17.95 6.03 8.33
CA TRP A 34 16.83 5.99 9.27
C TRP A 34 16.51 4.54 9.64
N SER A 35 15.96 4.33 10.84
CA SER A 35 15.60 2.99 11.33
C SER A 35 14.55 2.28 10.47
N LEU A 36 13.61 3.04 9.91
CA LEU A 36 12.62 2.55 8.95
C LEU A 36 13.21 2.67 7.54
N THR A 37 13.71 1.58 6.97
CA THR A 37 14.25 1.57 5.59
C THR A 37 13.14 1.74 4.55
N SER A 38 13.49 2.06 3.30
CA SER A 38 12.53 2.19 2.19
C SER A 38 11.86 0.85 1.86
N TRP A 39 12.58 -0.26 2.03
CA TRP A 39 12.03 -1.61 1.95
C TRP A 39 10.99 -1.87 3.06
N ASN A 40 11.35 -1.59 4.31
CA ASN A 40 10.43 -1.81 5.45
C ASN A 40 9.19 -0.94 5.33
N GLN A 41 9.33 0.32 4.93
CA GLN A 41 8.20 1.21 4.65
C GLN A 41 7.28 0.61 3.58
N MET A 42 7.83 0.09 2.48
CA MET A 42 7.06 -0.56 1.43
C MET A 42 6.22 -1.71 1.97
N LEU A 43 6.84 -2.58 2.77
CA LEU A 43 6.16 -3.74 3.37
C LEU A 43 5.06 -3.30 4.33
N VAL A 44 5.30 -2.27 5.14
CA VAL A 44 4.29 -1.71 6.07
C VAL A 44 3.09 -1.14 5.32
N LEU A 45 3.33 -0.39 4.24
CA LEU A 45 2.24 0.16 3.44
C LEU A 45 1.48 -0.94 2.70
N MET A 46 2.17 -1.92 2.11
CA MET A 46 1.51 -3.09 1.50
C MET A 46 0.68 -3.88 2.51
N PHE A 47 1.19 -4.07 3.74
CA PHE A 47 0.43 -4.71 4.81
C PHE A 47 -0.86 -3.94 5.09
N GLY A 48 -0.80 -2.61 5.24
CA GLY A 48 -1.99 -1.80 5.46
C GLY A 48 -3.03 -1.90 4.33
N GLN A 49 -2.58 -2.00 3.07
CA GLN A 49 -3.48 -2.20 1.94
C GLN A 49 -4.16 -3.58 1.98
N LEU A 50 -3.42 -4.64 2.32
CA LEU A 50 -3.96 -6.00 2.41
C LEU A 50 -4.88 -6.20 3.62
N ASP A 51 -4.59 -5.51 4.72
CA ASP A 51 -5.37 -5.55 5.95
C ASP A 51 -6.64 -4.66 5.87
N GLY A 52 -6.73 -3.79 4.85
CA GLY A 52 -7.86 -2.88 4.67
C GLY A 52 -7.82 -1.65 5.58
N CYS A 53 -6.64 -1.23 6.02
CA CYS A 53 -6.47 -0.03 6.85
C CYS A 53 -6.90 1.23 6.08
N ASN A 54 -7.82 1.99 6.67
CA ASN A 54 -8.33 3.25 6.10
C ASN A 54 -7.46 4.45 6.47
N SER A 55 -6.58 4.31 7.45
CA SER A 55 -5.73 5.41 7.91
C SER A 55 -4.34 4.98 8.34
N LEU A 56 -3.39 5.93 8.32
CA LEU A 56 -2.05 5.71 8.85
C LEU A 56 -2.06 5.44 10.37
N ARG A 57 -3.07 5.96 11.08
CA ARG A 57 -3.24 5.72 12.52
C ARG A 57 -3.58 4.26 12.77
N GLU A 58 -4.60 3.76 12.10
CA GLU A 58 -5.04 2.37 12.19
C GLU A 58 -3.89 1.40 11.89
N LEU A 59 -3.17 1.64 10.79
CA LEU A 59 -1.98 0.85 10.45
C LEU A 59 -0.93 0.86 11.58
N THR A 60 -0.67 2.04 12.18
CA THR A 60 0.31 2.13 13.27
C THR A 60 -0.18 1.49 14.56
N ASP A 61 -1.48 1.52 14.83
CA ASP A 61 -2.07 0.91 16.03
C ASP A 61 -2.00 -0.63 15.94
N ILE A 62 -2.32 -1.20 14.77
CA ILE A 62 -2.21 -2.64 14.50
C ILE A 62 -0.76 -3.11 14.56
N THR A 63 0.15 -2.40 13.90
CA THR A 63 1.58 -2.75 13.93
C THR A 63 2.19 -2.58 15.33
N THR A 64 1.69 -1.64 16.14
CA THR A 64 2.11 -1.47 17.53
C THR A 64 1.57 -2.60 18.42
N ALA A 65 0.29 -2.95 18.28
CA ALA A 65 -0.32 -4.09 18.99
C ALA A 65 0.40 -5.41 18.67
N HIS A 66 0.95 -5.54 17.47
CA HIS A 66 1.70 -6.69 17.02
C HIS A 66 3.22 -6.45 16.93
N ALA A 67 3.77 -5.51 17.71
CA ALA A 67 5.20 -5.16 17.68
C ALA A 67 6.15 -6.36 17.85
N ARG A 68 5.76 -7.36 18.66
CA ARG A 68 6.53 -8.61 18.84
C ARG A 68 6.64 -9.45 17.57
N LYS A 69 5.67 -9.32 16.64
CA LYS A 69 5.61 -10.04 15.36
C LYS A 69 6.23 -9.24 14.22
N SER A 70 6.39 -7.92 14.36
CA SER A 70 6.87 -7.01 13.30
C SER A 70 8.20 -7.44 12.67
N PHE A 71 9.13 -7.98 13.46
CA PHE A 71 10.39 -8.50 12.92
C PHE A 71 10.18 -9.68 11.96
N HIS A 72 9.29 -10.61 12.33
CA HIS A 72 8.97 -11.78 11.51
C HIS A 72 8.13 -11.43 10.28
N LEU A 73 7.37 -10.33 10.33
CA LEU A 73 6.63 -9.78 9.19
C LEU A 73 7.52 -8.98 8.21
N GLY A 74 8.78 -8.73 8.55
CA GLY A 74 9.72 -7.98 7.70
C GLY A 74 9.72 -6.47 7.92
N PHE A 75 9.00 -5.95 8.92
CA PHE A 75 8.97 -4.51 9.21
C PHE A 75 10.23 -3.98 9.92
N GLY A 76 11.10 -4.88 10.35
CA GLY A 76 12.30 -4.57 11.13
C GLY A 76 12.08 -4.72 12.64
N ARG A 77 13.15 -4.43 13.40
CA ARG A 77 13.17 -4.58 14.86
C ARG A 77 12.59 -3.38 15.61
N THR A 78 12.59 -2.22 14.97
CA THR A 78 12.10 -0.98 15.59
C THR A 78 10.59 -0.87 15.40
N PRO A 79 9.83 -0.56 16.47
CA PRO A 79 8.40 -0.28 16.36
C PRO A 79 8.13 0.86 15.38
N ILE A 80 7.04 0.76 14.62
CA ILE A 80 6.66 1.76 13.63
C ILE A 80 5.89 2.87 14.33
N ASN A 81 6.53 4.03 14.48
CA ASN A 81 5.87 5.20 15.02
C ASN A 81 5.12 5.95 13.91
N ARG A 82 3.87 6.35 14.18
CA ARG A 82 3.04 7.16 13.27
C ARG A 82 3.73 8.43 12.77
N THR A 83 4.44 9.13 13.65
CA THR A 83 5.15 10.38 13.28
C THR A 83 6.32 10.09 12.35
N GLN A 84 7.04 8.99 12.58
CA GLN A 84 8.13 8.56 11.73
C GLN A 84 7.60 8.13 10.36
N LEU A 85 6.58 7.27 10.32
CA LEU A 85 5.99 6.78 9.08
C LEU A 85 5.42 7.93 8.23
N SER A 86 4.73 8.89 8.86
CA SER A 86 4.21 10.08 8.18
C SER A 86 5.33 10.94 7.59
N LYS A 87 6.41 11.19 8.33
CA LYS A 87 7.57 11.97 7.84
C LYS A 87 8.26 11.26 6.69
N VAL A 88 8.46 9.95 6.83
CA VAL A 88 9.05 9.11 5.79
C VAL A 88 8.23 9.15 4.50
N ASN A 89 6.90 9.05 4.59
CA ASN A 89 6.01 9.15 3.43
C ASN A 89 6.06 10.51 2.73
N GLN A 90 6.33 11.60 3.48
CA GLN A 90 6.44 12.94 2.90
C GLN A 90 7.79 13.21 2.25
N ILE A 91 8.88 12.68 2.83
CA ILE A 91 10.24 13.02 2.43
C ILE A 91 10.74 12.11 1.29
N ARG A 92 10.35 10.83 1.27
CA ARG A 92 10.81 9.90 0.26
C ARG A 92 10.12 10.15 -1.06
N GLY A 93 10.92 10.31 -2.11
CA GLY A 93 10.43 10.39 -3.47
C GLY A 93 9.74 9.09 -3.88
N TYR A 94 8.60 9.21 -4.57
CA TYR A 94 7.81 8.07 -5.03
C TYR A 94 8.51 7.29 -6.15
N GLN A 95 9.52 7.87 -6.82
CA GLN A 95 10.17 7.31 -8.01
C GLN A 95 10.76 5.91 -7.78
N ILE A 96 11.28 5.64 -6.58
CA ILE A 96 11.83 4.32 -6.23
C ILE A 96 10.74 3.25 -6.26
N PHE A 97 9.56 3.57 -5.70
CA PHE A 97 8.42 2.65 -5.65
C PHE A 97 7.76 2.50 -7.02
N GLU A 98 7.71 3.59 -7.80
CA GLU A 98 7.21 3.58 -9.18
C GLU A 98 8.06 2.69 -10.09
N GLU A 99 9.38 2.89 -10.14
CA GLU A 99 10.29 2.05 -10.94
C GLU A 99 10.19 0.58 -10.53
N PHE A 100 10.05 0.33 -9.22
CA PHE A 100 9.86 -1.03 -8.72
C PHE A 100 8.51 -1.63 -9.13
N ALA A 101 7.43 -0.85 -9.09
CA ALA A 101 6.11 -1.30 -9.51
C ALA A 101 6.10 -1.67 -10.99
N TYR A 102 6.71 -0.86 -11.86
CA TYR A 102 6.85 -1.21 -13.28
C TYR A 102 7.63 -2.50 -13.50
N HIS A 103 8.71 -2.72 -12.74
CA HIS A 103 9.44 -3.99 -12.79
C HIS A 103 8.58 -5.18 -12.34
N MET A 104 7.78 -5.02 -11.28
CA MET A 104 6.85 -6.06 -10.82
C MET A 104 5.78 -6.38 -11.85
N VAL A 105 5.24 -5.37 -12.54
CA VAL A 105 4.28 -5.54 -13.65
C VAL A 105 4.92 -6.34 -14.78
N GLU A 106 6.15 -5.99 -15.18
CA GLU A 106 6.89 -6.72 -16.22
C GLU A 106 7.13 -8.19 -15.83
N LEU A 107 7.51 -8.45 -14.57
CA LEU A 107 7.67 -9.82 -14.05
C LEU A 107 6.36 -10.61 -14.07
N ALA A 108 5.26 -9.97 -13.69
CA ALA A 108 3.94 -10.59 -13.71
C ALA A 108 3.49 -10.90 -15.14
N GLN A 109 3.72 -9.98 -16.08
CA GLN A 109 3.43 -10.17 -17.51
C GLN A 109 4.23 -11.33 -18.11
N LYS A 110 5.52 -11.45 -17.80
CA LYS A 110 6.37 -12.56 -18.28
C LYS A 110 5.96 -13.93 -17.73
N LYS A 111 5.40 -13.97 -16.52
CA LYS A 111 4.92 -15.20 -15.88
C LYS A 111 3.49 -15.55 -16.24
N ARG A 112 2.77 -14.64 -16.91
CA ARG A 112 1.45 -14.93 -17.45
C ARG A 112 1.64 -16.01 -18.51
N LEU A 113 1.10 -17.20 -18.24
CA LEU A 113 0.97 -18.26 -19.23
C LEU A 113 0.32 -17.67 -20.48
N ASP A 114 0.86 -17.98 -21.66
CA ASP A 114 0.42 -17.56 -23.01
C ASP A 114 -1.04 -17.92 -23.30
N LYS A 115 -1.96 -17.31 -22.58
CA LYS A 115 -3.29 -17.03 -23.08
C LYS A 115 -3.29 -15.54 -23.36
N GLU A 116 -3.21 -15.21 -24.65
CA GLU A 116 -3.96 -14.06 -25.11
C GLU A 116 -5.32 -14.12 -24.41
N PHE A 117 -5.70 -13.01 -23.79
CA PHE A 117 -7.05 -12.87 -23.29
C PHE A 117 -7.94 -12.79 -24.52
N GLU A 118 -8.25 -13.95 -25.11
CA GLU A 118 -9.20 -14.10 -26.20
C GLU A 118 -10.58 -13.86 -25.62
N LEU A 119 -10.90 -12.59 -25.44
CA LEU A 119 -12.26 -12.16 -25.29
C LEU A 119 -12.83 -12.01 -26.71
N SER A 120 -13.79 -12.86 -27.07
CA SER A 120 -14.47 -12.82 -28.37
C SER A 120 -15.51 -11.70 -28.43
N GLY A 121 -15.12 -10.50 -28.89
CA GLY A 121 -16.05 -9.36 -29.04
C GLY A 121 -15.42 -7.97 -28.84
N LYS A 122 -16.26 -6.92 -28.83
CA LYS A 122 -15.87 -5.56 -28.42
C LYS A 122 -16.12 -5.37 -26.93
N TYR A 123 -15.09 -5.02 -26.17
CA TYR A 123 -15.19 -4.85 -24.72
C TYR A 123 -14.83 -3.44 -24.31
N TYR A 124 -15.65 -2.88 -23.43
CA TYR A 124 -15.37 -1.64 -22.73
C TYR A 124 -15.14 -1.99 -21.27
N ALA A 125 -13.89 -1.88 -20.80
CA ALA A 125 -13.59 -1.98 -19.38
C ALA A 125 -13.90 -0.61 -18.75
N PHE A 126 -15.03 -0.52 -18.04
CA PHE A 126 -15.35 0.62 -17.20
C PHE A 126 -14.95 0.28 -15.76
N ASP A 127 -13.81 0.81 -15.33
CA ASP A 127 -13.45 0.87 -13.91
C ASP A 127 -14.08 2.14 -13.34
N SER A 128 -15.15 2.00 -12.56
CA SER A 128 -15.77 3.13 -11.87
C SER A 128 -15.29 3.14 -10.42
N THR A 129 -14.50 4.16 -10.08
CA THR A 129 -14.37 4.58 -8.69
C THR A 129 -15.63 5.35 -8.34
N THR A 130 -16.37 4.88 -7.33
CA THR A 130 -17.49 5.64 -6.79
C THR A 130 -16.89 6.76 -5.95
N ILE A 131 -16.94 7.98 -6.48
CA ILE A 131 -16.61 9.18 -5.69
C ILE A 131 -17.90 9.57 -4.98
N ASP A 132 -17.94 9.41 -3.65
CA ASP A 132 -19.02 9.98 -2.83
C ASP A 132 -18.90 11.49 -2.85
N LEU A 133 -19.58 12.11 -3.81
CA LEU A 133 -19.72 13.55 -3.89
C LEU A 133 -20.70 13.98 -2.81
N CYS A 134 -20.18 14.44 -1.68
CA CYS A 134 -20.97 15.19 -0.72
C CYS A 134 -21.53 16.43 -1.44
N MET A 135 -22.85 16.45 -1.66
CA MET A 135 -23.58 17.50 -2.36
C MET A 135 -23.37 18.92 -1.79
N SER A 136 -22.75 19.04 -0.61
CA SER A 136 -22.38 20.33 -0.02
C SER A 136 -21.31 21.11 -0.80
N LEU A 137 -20.55 20.45 -1.69
CA LEU A 137 -19.50 21.10 -2.48
C LEU A 137 -19.99 21.67 -3.82
N PHE A 138 -21.20 21.34 -4.28
CA PHE A 138 -21.76 21.86 -5.53
C PHE A 138 -22.98 22.74 -5.26
N THR A 139 -22.81 24.06 -5.38
CA THR A 139 -23.86 25.06 -5.16
C THR A 139 -24.86 25.20 -6.32
N TYR A 140 -24.67 24.46 -7.41
CA TYR A 140 -25.50 24.55 -8.64
C TYR A 140 -26.56 23.44 -8.77
N SER A 141 -26.53 22.39 -7.94
CA SER A 141 -27.61 21.41 -7.89
C SER A 141 -28.71 21.92 -6.96
N GLY A 142 -29.77 22.46 -7.56
CA GLY A 142 -30.99 22.82 -6.85
C GLY A 142 -31.66 21.59 -6.27
N GLU A 143 -31.50 21.37 -4.98
CA GLU A 143 -32.55 21.25 -3.96
C GLU A 143 -31.93 20.79 -2.66
N SER A 144 -32.11 21.61 -1.62
CA SER A 144 -31.57 21.42 -0.29
C SER A 144 -32.33 20.32 0.45
N GLU A 145 -31.94 19.06 0.27
CA GLU A 145 -32.17 18.07 1.32
C GLU A 145 -31.06 18.20 2.37
N GLN A 146 -31.45 18.62 3.56
CA GLN A 146 -30.59 18.58 4.74
C GLN A 146 -30.18 17.13 4.97
N CYS A 147 -28.95 16.79 4.58
CA CYS A 147 -28.31 15.56 5.00
C CYS A 147 -28.10 15.66 6.51
N ASN A 148 -29.05 15.13 7.29
CA ASN A 148 -28.85 14.88 8.70
C ASN A 148 -27.67 13.91 8.82
N PRO A 149 -26.54 14.26 9.47
CA PRO A 149 -25.53 13.29 9.84
C PRO A 149 -26.09 12.46 11.01
N GLY A 150 -27.11 11.66 10.72
CA GLY A 150 -27.60 10.62 11.59
C GLY A 150 -26.56 9.52 11.61
N LYS A 151 -25.63 9.64 12.56
CA LYS A 151 -24.83 8.55 13.17
C LYS A 151 -24.88 7.23 12.40
N VAL A 152 -23.90 7.01 11.53
CA VAL A 152 -23.44 5.65 11.28
C VAL A 152 -22.16 5.51 12.07
N ASN A 153 -22.28 4.74 13.16
CA ASN A 153 -21.15 4.16 13.85
C ASN A 153 -20.38 3.30 12.85
N SER A 154 -19.13 3.67 12.60
CA SER A 154 -18.12 2.76 12.06
C SER A 154 -16.78 3.42 12.32
N PHE A 155 -16.28 3.19 13.53
CA PHE A 155 -14.84 3.18 13.77
C PHE A 155 -14.26 1.92 13.15
#